data_AF-A0A7S2VVA8-F1
#
_entry.id   AF-A0A7S2VVA8-F1
#
_cell.length_a   1.000
_cell.length_b   1.000
_cell.length_c   1.000
_cell.angle_alpha   90.00
_cell.angle_beta   90.00
_cell.angle_gamma   90.00
#
_symmetry.space_group_name_H-M   'P 1'
#
loop_
_entity.id
_entity.type
_entity.pdbx_description
1 polymer ?
#
loop_
_entity_poly.entity_id
_entity_poly.type
_entity_poly.pdbx_seq_one_letter_code
_entity_poly.pdbx_strand_id
1 'polypeptide(L)'
;TDTQYSSFDFTIYSKRPAEDAEWRFGNRFKYVHLPNVGREGHTYLHHIVANYDSLAEWTVFSQAASPNWGFRANSKESGHMCSGVKFMDYTRPNEEGFFMIHTVASHLPQGYQSDRLDMMFHNASAIGGRCPFNGA
;
A
#
# COMPACT_ATOMS: atom_id res chain seq x y z
N THR A 1 8.32 -19.20 -6.51
CA THR A 1 7.81 -18.00 -5.82
C THR A 1 6.38 -17.61 -6.23
N ASP A 2 5.66 -18.44 -7.01
CA ASP A 2 4.35 -18.09 -7.62
C ASP A 2 3.13 -18.67 -6.88
N THR A 3 3.34 -19.50 -5.85
CA THR A 3 2.27 -20.25 -5.17
C THR A 3 1.57 -19.49 -4.05
N GLN A 4 2.10 -18.33 -3.62
CA GLN A 4 1.57 -17.64 -2.44
C GLN A 4 0.42 -16.67 -2.76
N TYR A 5 0.30 -16.22 -4.01
CA TYR A 5 -0.72 -15.27 -4.43
C TYR A 5 -1.90 -15.91 -5.18
N SER A 6 -1.84 -17.21 -5.48
CA SER A 6 -2.87 -17.90 -6.29
C SER A 6 -4.24 -18.02 -5.61
N SER A 7 -4.35 -17.66 -4.33
CA SER A 7 -5.58 -17.76 -3.53
C SER A 7 -6.36 -16.45 -3.39
N PHE A 8 -5.91 -15.35 -4.01
CA PHE A 8 -6.56 -14.05 -3.86
C PHE A 8 -7.05 -13.52 -5.20
N ASP A 9 -8.20 -12.86 -5.17
CA ASP A 9 -8.70 -12.06 -6.29
C ASP A 9 -8.06 -10.68 -6.24
N PHE A 10 -7.52 -10.22 -7.37
CA PHE A 10 -6.88 -8.91 -7.47
C PHE A 10 -7.59 -8.04 -8.51
N THR A 11 -7.83 -6.78 -8.15
CA THR A 11 -8.29 -5.75 -9.08
C THR A 11 -7.19 -4.70 -9.26
N ILE A 12 -6.81 -4.45 -10.50
CA ILE A 12 -5.85 -3.41 -10.86
C ILE A 12 -6.61 -2.20 -11.38
N TYR A 13 -6.56 -1.12 -10.61
CA TYR A 13 -7.03 0.19 -11.04
C TYR A 13 -5.89 0.96 -11.68
N SER A 14 -6.07 1.40 -12.93
CA SER A 14 -5.05 2.20 -13.64
C SER A 14 -5.66 3.46 -14.23
N LYS A 15 -4.90 4.55 -14.15
CA LYS A 15 -5.24 5.85 -14.76
C LYS A 15 -4.70 6.00 -16.17
N ARG A 16 -3.90 5.04 -16.63
CA ARG A 16 -3.47 4.94 -18.02
C ARG A 16 -4.51 4.13 -18.80
N PRO A 17 -4.75 4.43 -20.08
CA PRO A 17 -5.53 3.55 -20.95
C PRO A 17 -4.96 2.11 -20.94
N ALA A 18 -5.83 1.12 -21.16
CA ALA A 18 -5.45 -0.31 -21.15
C ALA A 18 -4.48 -0.70 -22.27
N GLU A 19 -4.43 0.14 -23.30
CA GLU A 19 -3.73 -0.03 -24.58
C GLU A 19 -2.20 -0.16 -24.40
N ASP A 20 -1.66 0.39 -23.31
CA ASP A 20 -0.22 0.51 -23.06
C ASP A 20 0.34 -0.51 -22.04
N ALA A 21 -0.46 -1.49 -21.60
CA ALA A 21 -0.08 -2.36 -20.50
C ALA A 21 0.14 -3.82 -20.93
N GLU A 22 1.41 -4.25 -20.93
CA GLU A 22 1.75 -5.68 -20.97
C GLU A 22 1.46 -6.33 -19.61
N TRP A 23 0.35 -7.05 -19.51
CA TRP A 23 -0.04 -7.72 -18.27
C TRP A 23 0.60 -9.11 -18.16
N ARG A 24 1.50 -9.28 -17.21
CA ARG A 24 2.16 -10.58 -16.94
C ARG A 24 1.31 -11.56 -16.12
N PHE A 25 0.07 -11.20 -15.80
CA PHE A 25 -0.78 -11.95 -14.85
C PHE A 25 -1.91 -12.77 -15.50
N GLY A 26 -2.06 -12.75 -16.84
CA GLY A 26 -3.11 -13.50 -17.55
C GLY A 26 -4.52 -13.11 -17.08
N ASN A 27 -5.47 -14.06 -17.07
CA ASN A 27 -6.88 -13.82 -16.68
C ASN A 27 -7.11 -13.80 -15.15
N ARG A 28 -6.07 -13.69 -14.33
CA ARG A 28 -6.17 -13.81 -12.85
C ARG A 28 -6.41 -12.48 -12.12
N PHE A 29 -6.74 -11.43 -12.86
CA PHE A 29 -7.03 -10.12 -12.28
C PHE A 29 -8.09 -9.39 -13.08
N LYS A 30 -8.83 -8.50 -12.42
CA LYS A 30 -9.74 -7.55 -13.06
C LYS A 30 -9.01 -6.25 -13.32
N TYR A 31 -8.97 -5.80 -14.57
CA TYR A 31 -8.48 -4.47 -14.90
C TYR A 31 -9.62 -3.45 -14.91
N VAL A 32 -9.42 -2.30 -14.26
CA VAL A 32 -10.38 -1.19 -14.29
C VAL A 32 -9.63 0.10 -14.62
N HIS A 33 -9.95 0.68 -15.77
CA HIS A 33 -9.50 2.02 -16.12
C HIS A 33 -10.25 3.07 -15.30
N LEU A 34 -9.53 4.05 -14.77
CA LEU A 34 -10.10 5.24 -14.11
C LEU A 34 -9.62 6.51 -14.82
N PRO A 35 -10.44 7.57 -14.88
CA PRO A 35 -9.98 8.89 -15.28
C PRO A 35 -8.78 9.35 -14.44
N ASN A 36 -7.89 10.16 -15.02
CA ASN A 36 -6.72 10.70 -14.33
C ASN A 36 -7.09 11.83 -13.34
N VAL A 37 -7.94 11.52 -12.37
CA VAL A 37 -8.45 12.43 -11.33
C VAL A 37 -7.90 12.00 -9.97
N GLY A 38 -7.31 12.92 -9.21
CA GLY A 38 -6.70 12.66 -7.89
C GLY A 38 -5.48 11.72 -7.94
N ARG A 39 -5.03 11.22 -6.78
CA ARG A 39 -3.97 10.18 -6.66
C ARG A 39 -4.54 8.86 -6.15
N GLU A 40 -3.83 8.16 -5.25
CA GLU A 40 -4.23 6.86 -4.69
C GLU A 40 -5.55 6.96 -3.91
N GLY A 41 -5.75 8.04 -3.16
CA GLY A 41 -6.98 8.26 -2.38
C GLY A 41 -8.27 8.25 -3.23
N HIS A 42 -8.21 8.78 -4.46
CA HIS A 42 -9.35 8.70 -5.39
C HIS A 42 -9.66 7.24 -5.76
N THR A 43 -8.63 6.44 -6.03
CA THR A 43 -8.78 5.03 -6.35
C THR A 43 -9.39 4.24 -5.19
N TYR A 44 -8.94 4.52 -3.95
CA TYR A 44 -9.48 3.86 -2.75
C TYR A 44 -10.96 4.17 -2.56
N LEU A 45 -11.32 5.46 -2.61
CA LEU A 45 -12.70 5.88 -2.45
C LEU A 45 -13.61 5.32 -3.56
N HIS A 46 -13.14 5.34 -4.82
CA HIS A 46 -13.87 4.76 -5.94
C HIS A 46 -14.15 3.27 -5.72
N HIS A 47 -13.15 2.48 -5.28
CA HIS A 47 -13.35 1.05 -5.00
C HIS A 47 -14.40 0.83 -3.90
N ILE A 48 -14.30 1.56 -2.79
CA ILE A 48 -15.21 1.43 -1.66
C ILE A 48 -16.65 1.77 -2.07
N VAL A 49 -16.85 2.92 -2.72
CA VAL A 49 -18.20 3.38 -3.09
C VAL A 49 -18.82 2.48 -4.16
N ALA A 50 -18.06 2.09 -5.18
CA ALA A 50 -18.59 1.28 -6.29
C ALA A 50 -18.89 -0.18 -5.92
N ASN A 51 -18.35 -0.68 -4.80
CA ASN A 51 -18.52 -2.07 -4.36
C ASN A 51 -19.06 -2.15 -2.93
N TYR A 52 -19.67 -1.08 -2.38
CA TYR A 52 -20.00 -0.98 -0.95
C TYR A 52 -20.77 -2.20 -0.41
N ASP A 53 -21.76 -2.68 -1.17
CA ASP A 53 -22.58 -3.84 -0.79
C ASP A 53 -21.90 -5.21 -1.02
N SER A 54 -20.73 -5.21 -1.67
CA SER A 54 -19.99 -6.43 -2.06
C SER A 54 -18.49 -6.33 -1.74
N LEU A 55 -18.09 -5.49 -0.79
CA LEU A 55 -16.71 -5.40 -0.34
C LEU A 55 -16.28 -6.73 0.27
N ALA A 56 -15.05 -7.14 -0.01
CA ALA A 56 -14.46 -8.28 0.70
C ALA A 56 -14.34 -7.95 2.20
N GLU A 57 -14.47 -8.97 3.06
CA GLU A 57 -14.29 -8.83 4.51
C GLU A 57 -12.94 -8.20 4.87
N TRP A 58 -11.93 -8.42 4.03
CA TRP A 58 -10.62 -7.82 4.16
C TRP A 58 -10.08 -7.36 2.81
N THR A 59 -9.89 -6.05 2.67
CA THR A 59 -9.40 -5.42 1.43
C THR A 59 -8.01 -4.84 1.64
N VAL A 60 -7.06 -5.22 0.80
CA VAL A 60 -5.69 -4.70 0.83
C VAL A 60 -5.48 -3.70 -0.30
N PHE A 61 -5.10 -2.48 0.05
CA PHE A 61 -4.69 -1.47 -0.92
C PHE A 61 -3.17 -1.39 -0.97
N SER A 62 -2.60 -1.61 -2.16
CA SER A 62 -1.18 -1.44 -2.41
C SER A 62 -0.95 -0.59 -3.65
N GLN A 63 0.22 0.02 -3.74
CA GLN A 63 0.65 0.62 -5.00
C GLN A 63 0.90 -0.45 -6.06
N ALA A 64 0.74 -0.10 -7.33
CA ALA A 64 0.93 -0.99 -8.48
C ALA A 64 2.41 -1.17 -8.87
N ALA A 65 3.32 -1.13 -7.88
CA ALA A 65 4.74 -1.45 -8.02
C ALA A 65 5.04 -2.72 -7.21
N SER A 66 6.10 -3.45 -7.57
CA SER A 66 6.53 -4.59 -6.75
C SER A 66 6.85 -4.11 -5.33
N PRO A 67 6.23 -4.68 -4.28
CA PRO A 67 6.55 -4.32 -2.91
C PRO A 67 8.04 -4.53 -2.66
N ASN A 68 8.72 -3.48 -2.21
CA ASN A 68 10.14 -3.52 -1.89
C ASN A 68 10.43 -2.60 -0.70
N TRP A 69 11.57 -2.75 -0.05
CA TRP A 69 11.92 -1.92 1.08
C TRP A 69 12.13 -0.45 0.70
N GLY A 70 11.65 0.45 1.56
CA GLY A 70 12.05 1.85 1.62
C GLY A 70 11.24 2.78 0.73
N PHE A 71 11.34 4.07 1.05
CA PHE A 71 10.79 5.16 0.26
C PHE A 71 11.91 5.85 -0.53
N ARG A 72 11.75 5.94 -1.85
CA ARG A 72 12.68 6.65 -2.74
C ARG A 72 11.89 7.63 -3.58
N ALA A 73 11.93 8.91 -3.20
CA ALA A 73 11.18 9.95 -3.91
C ALA A 73 11.48 9.91 -5.42
N ASN A 74 10.43 9.87 -6.24
CA ASN A 74 10.48 9.89 -7.71
C ASN A 74 11.24 8.71 -8.36
N SER A 75 11.43 7.60 -7.66
CA SER A 75 12.12 6.42 -8.17
C SER A 75 11.13 5.27 -8.40
N LYS A 76 11.29 4.56 -9.52
CA LYS A 76 10.49 3.35 -9.82
C LYS A 76 10.83 2.19 -8.88
N GLU A 77 11.97 2.30 -8.20
CA GLU A 77 12.47 1.38 -7.19
C GLU A 77 11.94 1.71 -5.78
N SER A 78 11.12 2.75 -5.62
CA SER A 78 10.43 3.03 -4.35
C SER A 78 9.44 1.91 -4.06
N GLY A 79 9.73 1.10 -3.05
CA GLY A 79 8.94 -0.08 -2.76
C GLY A 79 7.89 0.12 -1.68
N HIS A 80 7.97 1.23 -0.93
CA HIS A 80 6.98 1.65 0.07
C HIS A 80 6.76 0.65 1.22
N MET A 81 7.66 -0.32 1.39
CA MET A 81 7.63 -1.24 2.53
C MET A 81 8.54 -0.77 3.66
N CYS A 82 8.10 -1.13 4.86
CA CYS A 82 8.72 -0.83 6.13
C CYS A 82 9.65 -1.97 6.59
N SER A 83 10.74 -1.68 7.30
CA SER A 83 11.56 -2.76 7.89
C SER A 83 10.72 -3.62 8.83
N GLY A 84 10.94 -4.93 8.78
CA GLY A 84 10.21 -5.90 9.60
C GLY A 84 8.77 -6.19 9.15
N VAL A 85 8.29 -5.59 8.05
CA VAL A 85 6.93 -5.79 7.52
C VAL A 85 7.01 -6.38 6.11
N LYS A 86 6.32 -7.50 5.90
CA LYS A 86 6.18 -8.17 4.61
C LYS A 86 4.83 -7.82 3.99
N PHE A 87 4.72 -7.88 2.67
CA PHE A 87 3.45 -7.65 1.97
C PHE A 87 2.36 -8.62 2.47
N MET A 88 2.72 -9.87 2.73
CA MET A 88 1.80 -10.89 3.25
C MET A 88 1.28 -10.62 4.66
N ASP A 89 1.87 -9.68 5.40
CA ASP A 89 1.33 -9.29 6.70
C ASP A 89 0.05 -8.47 6.54
N TYR A 90 -0.08 -7.73 5.43
CA TYR A 90 -1.30 -6.98 5.10
C TYR A 90 -2.45 -7.87 4.68
N THR A 91 -2.23 -9.12 4.27
CA THR A 91 -3.31 -10.01 3.78
C THR A 91 -3.95 -10.83 4.90
N ARG A 92 -3.57 -10.58 6.16
CA ARG A 92 -4.06 -11.33 7.32
C ARG A 92 -4.98 -10.42 8.13
N PRO A 93 -6.30 -10.69 8.16
CA PRO A 93 -7.21 -9.98 9.04
C PRO A 93 -6.74 -10.09 10.48
N ASN A 94 -6.92 -9.02 11.25
CA ASN A 94 -6.63 -8.97 12.67
C ASN A 94 -7.87 -8.52 13.46
N GLU A 95 -7.82 -8.64 14.78
CA GLU A 95 -8.93 -8.24 15.66
C GLU A 95 -9.18 -6.72 15.68
N GLU A 96 -8.20 -5.91 15.25
CA GLU A 96 -8.32 -4.45 15.17
C GLU A 96 -9.17 -3.99 13.97
N GLY A 97 -9.46 -4.87 13.01
CA GLY A 97 -10.27 -4.57 11.83
C GLY A 97 -9.57 -3.70 10.77
N PHE A 98 -8.32 -3.29 11.02
CA PHE A 98 -7.47 -2.63 10.03
C PHE A 98 -5.98 -2.92 10.34
N PHE A 99 -5.13 -2.79 9.32
CA PHE A 99 -3.69 -2.89 9.49
C PHE A 99 -3.00 -1.82 8.65
N MET A 100 -2.30 -0.92 9.32
CA MET A 100 -1.50 0.13 8.68
C MET A 100 -0.23 0.37 9.50
N ILE A 101 0.88 0.59 8.80
CA ILE A 101 2.11 1.03 9.46
C ILE A 101 2.10 2.55 9.51
N HIS A 102 2.07 3.10 10.72
CA HIS A 102 2.18 4.54 10.90
C HIS A 102 3.62 4.96 10.64
N THR A 103 3.83 5.70 9.55
CA THR A 103 5.17 6.14 9.12
C THR A 103 5.51 7.55 9.59
N VAL A 104 4.51 8.33 10.02
CA VAL A 104 4.64 9.73 10.40
C VAL A 104 3.77 10.03 11.63
N ALA A 105 4.32 10.79 12.57
CA ALA A 105 3.56 11.42 13.65
C ALA A 105 3.65 12.94 13.53
N SER A 106 2.54 13.64 13.73
CA SER A 106 2.47 15.10 13.67
C SER A 106 1.89 15.68 14.96
N HIS A 107 2.50 16.73 15.48
CA HIS A 107 2.01 17.50 16.62
C HIS A 107 1.49 18.86 16.15
N LEU A 108 0.18 19.06 16.29
CA LEU A 108 -0.51 20.30 15.94
C LEU A 108 -0.90 21.06 17.21
N PRO A 109 -0.91 22.42 17.20
CA PRO A 109 -0.66 23.29 16.05
C PRO A 109 0.83 23.60 15.78
N GLN A 110 1.75 23.09 16.58
CA GLN A 110 3.18 23.45 16.52
C GLN A 110 3.85 23.03 15.20
N GLY A 111 3.24 22.11 14.45
CA GLY A 111 3.72 21.68 13.14
C GLY A 111 4.92 20.75 13.21
N TYR A 112 5.21 20.15 14.38
CA TYR A 112 6.28 19.16 14.47
C TYR A 112 5.86 17.89 13.76
N GLN A 113 6.78 17.32 12.98
CA GLN A 113 6.62 16.06 12.30
C GLN A 113 7.81 15.17 12.63
N SER A 114 7.56 13.88 12.85
CA SER A 114 8.60 12.88 12.94
C SER A 114 8.26 11.68 12.08
N ASP A 115 9.25 11.23 11.30
CA ASP A 115 9.12 10.13 10.36
C ASP A 115 9.83 8.88 10.90
N ARG A 116 9.33 7.71 10.50
CA ARG A 116 9.95 6.42 10.83
C ARG A 116 11.25 6.25 10.05
N LEU A 117 12.38 6.19 10.76
CA LEU A 117 13.73 6.12 10.15
C LEU A 117 13.95 4.88 9.27
N ASP A 118 13.34 3.76 9.60
CA ASP A 118 13.48 2.49 8.87
C ASP A 118 12.71 2.46 7.54
N MET A 119 11.99 3.54 7.20
CA MET A 119 11.51 3.79 5.84
C MET A 119 12.57 4.46 4.96
N MET A 120 13.58 5.10 5.57
CA MET A 120 14.61 5.90 4.88
C MET A 120 16.01 5.26 4.96
N PHE A 121 16.33 4.53 6.02
CA PHE A 121 17.67 4.00 6.29
C PHE A 121 17.68 2.48 6.53
N HIS A 122 18.52 1.76 5.79
CA HIS A 122 18.53 0.28 5.71
C HIS A 122 18.83 -0.46 7.04
N ASN A 123 19.23 0.24 8.10
CA ASN A 123 19.64 -0.34 9.38
C ASN A 123 19.02 0.35 10.60
N ALA A 124 17.99 1.17 10.41
CA ALA A 124 17.26 1.72 11.55
C ALA A 124 16.41 0.62 12.20
N SER A 125 16.37 0.61 13.54
CA SER A 125 15.58 -0.38 14.30
C SER A 125 14.11 -0.32 13.89
N ALA A 126 13.56 -1.48 13.51
CA ALA A 126 12.13 -1.63 13.27
C ALA A 126 11.38 -1.57 14.61
N ILE A 127 10.37 -0.71 14.70
CA ILE A 127 9.60 -0.47 15.94
C ILE A 127 8.15 -0.92 15.74
N GLY A 128 7.95 -2.12 15.17
CA GLY A 128 6.61 -2.65 14.86
C GLY A 128 5.76 -1.68 14.02
N GLY A 129 4.43 -1.73 14.21
CA GLY A 129 3.46 -0.90 13.47
C GLY A 129 3.23 0.51 14.03
N ARG A 130 3.93 0.90 15.11
CA ARG A 130 3.75 2.21 15.76
C ARG A 130 4.88 3.16 15.38
N CYS A 131 4.57 4.45 15.25
CA CYS A 131 5.60 5.48 15.17
C CYS A 131 6.46 5.46 16.45
N PRO A 132 7.79 5.67 16.35
CA PRO A 132 8.64 5.83 17.53
C PRO A 132 8.08 6.93 18.44
N PHE A 133 7.84 6.58 19.69
CA PHE A 133 7.41 7.55 20.72
C PHE A 133 8.42 8.70 20.90
N ASN A 134 9.69 8.45 20.60
CA ASN A 134 10.77 9.43 20.70
C ASN A 134 11.12 10.13 19.38
N GLY A 135 10.38 9.84 18.30
CA GLY A 135 10.72 10.31 16.97
C GLY A 135 12.12 9.89 16.49
N ALA A 136 12.50 10.39 15.32
CA ALA A 136 13.88 10.76 15.02
C ALA A 136 14.14 12.20 15.48
#